data_AF-A0A7X6PTM5-F1
#
_entry.id   AF-A0A7X6PTM5-F1
#
_cell.length_a   1.000
_cell.length_b   1.000
_cell.length_c   1.000
_cell.angle_alpha   90.00
_cell.angle_beta   90.00
_cell.angle_gamma   90.00
#
_symmetry.space_group_name_H-M   'P 1'
#
loop_
_entity.id
_entity.type
_entity.pdbx_description
1 polymer ?
#
loop_
_entity_poly.entity_id
_entity_poly.type
_entity_poly.pdbx_seq_one_letter_code
_entity_poly.pdbx_strand_id
1 'polypeptide(L)'
;MVKGEDAAVNPAVTHDNNKFGLSDAIILGVVEGITEYLPVSSTGHLLLTQHIMGLDDSPKNKQAADSYAIIIQIGAILAVLGMYRKRVKQMCSGLLGKDSKGLGMVFNLLLGFFPAAVTGLFFGNIIKTYLFGVWPVVAGWLIGGIIIFFIPRARKGTSISS
;
A
#
# COMPACT_ATOMS: atom_id res chain seq x y z
N MET A 1 -17.61 39.49 -19.96
CA MET A 1 -17.73 38.21 -20.69
C MET A 1 -16.32 37.68 -20.94
N VAL A 2 -15.77 36.93 -19.99
CA VAL A 2 -14.46 36.27 -20.15
C VAL A 2 -14.75 34.83 -20.53
N LYS A 3 -14.22 34.47 -21.70
CA LYS A 3 -14.35 33.18 -22.37
C LYS A 3 -13.70 32.12 -21.47
N GLY A 4 -14.49 31.13 -21.03
CA GLY A 4 -13.98 29.97 -20.32
C GLY A 4 -13.10 29.16 -21.24
N GLU A 5 -11.86 28.93 -20.83
CA GLU A 5 -10.96 27.98 -21.47
C GLU A 5 -11.52 26.57 -21.26
N ASP A 6 -11.82 25.94 -22.38
CA ASP A 6 -12.18 24.55 -22.53
C ASP A 6 -11.01 23.67 -22.05
N ALA A 7 -11.03 23.28 -20.78
CA ALA A 7 -10.24 22.16 -20.30
C ALA A 7 -10.84 20.89 -20.91
N ALA A 8 -10.19 20.41 -21.97
CA ALA A 8 -10.53 19.21 -22.72
C ALA A 8 -10.82 18.03 -21.78
N VAL A 9 -12.11 17.73 -21.64
CA VAL A 9 -12.65 16.50 -21.05
C VAL A 9 -12.12 15.33 -21.88
N ASN A 10 -11.24 14.54 -21.27
CA ASN A 10 -10.68 13.34 -21.88
C ASN A 10 -11.81 12.32 -22.15
N PRO A 11 -12.00 11.87 -23.40
CA PRO A 11 -13.18 11.10 -23.76
C PRO A 11 -13.02 9.61 -23.42
N ALA A 12 -14.11 9.05 -22.90
CA ALA A 12 -14.42 7.63 -22.84
C ALA A 12 -13.71 6.77 -21.76
N VAL A 13 -14.15 6.95 -20.51
CA VAL A 13 -14.71 5.82 -19.77
C VAL A 13 -16.15 6.16 -19.44
N THR A 14 -17.09 5.63 -20.23
CA THR A 14 -18.52 5.71 -19.93
C THR A 14 -18.82 4.75 -18.77
N HIS A 15 -18.54 5.18 -17.54
CA HIS A 15 -19.07 4.51 -16.36
C HIS A 15 -20.58 4.76 -16.33
N ASP A 16 -21.35 3.69 -16.19
CA ASP A 16 -22.76 3.77 -15.83
C ASP A 16 -22.84 4.51 -14.48
N ASN A 17 -23.22 5.78 -14.58
CA ASN A 17 -23.14 6.77 -13.52
C ASN A 17 -24.12 6.41 -12.40
N ASN A 18 -23.68 5.60 -11.42
CA ASN A 18 -24.07 5.69 -9.99
C ASN A 18 -23.58 4.56 -9.07
N LYS A 19 -22.77 3.59 -9.53
CA LYS A 19 -22.37 2.45 -8.69
C LYS A 19 -20.94 1.99 -8.97
N PHE A 20 -20.20 1.72 -7.88
CA PHE A 20 -18.95 0.97 -7.91
C PHE A 20 -19.14 -0.35 -8.67
N GLY A 21 -18.42 -0.48 -9.79
CA GLY A 21 -18.59 -1.56 -10.75
C GLY A 21 -17.52 -2.65 -10.65
N LEU A 22 -17.73 -3.74 -11.40
CA LEU A 22 -16.75 -4.82 -11.53
C LEU A 22 -15.47 -4.36 -12.24
N SER A 23 -15.58 -3.46 -13.22
CA SER A 23 -14.43 -2.82 -13.88
C SER A 23 -13.53 -2.14 -12.86
N ASP A 24 -14.14 -1.43 -11.92
CA ASP A 24 -13.45 -0.63 -10.91
C ASP A 24 -12.74 -1.54 -9.92
N ALA A 25 -13.43 -2.61 -9.49
CA ALA A 25 -12.85 -3.65 -8.66
C ALA A 25 -11.61 -4.31 -9.31
N ILE A 26 -11.71 -4.68 -10.60
CA ILE A 26 -10.60 -5.31 -11.33
C ILE A 26 -9.41 -4.34 -11.42
N ILE A 27 -9.65 -3.08 -11.78
CA ILE A 27 -8.59 -2.07 -11.93
C ILE A 27 -7.90 -1.84 -10.59
N LEU A 28 -8.67 -1.56 -9.52
CA LEU A 28 -8.13 -1.34 -8.18
C LEU A 28 -7.36 -2.57 -7.67
N GLY A 29 -7.89 -3.77 -7.92
CA GLY A 29 -7.23 -5.04 -7.55
C GLY A 29 -5.89 -5.25 -8.26
N VAL A 30 -5.81 -4.93 -9.57
CA VAL A 30 -4.55 -5.01 -10.33
C VAL A 30 -3.54 -3.97 -9.83
N VAL A 31 -3.99 -2.74 -9.60
CA VAL A 31 -3.13 -1.65 -9.08
C VAL A 31 -2.55 -2.06 -7.72
N GLU A 32 -3.37 -2.50 -6.77
CA GLU A 32 -2.91 -2.97 -5.47
C GLU A 32 -1.96 -4.17 -5.61
N GLY A 33 -2.36 -5.19 -6.36
CA GLY A 33 -1.59 -6.42 -6.50
C GLY A 33 -0.20 -6.22 -7.12
N ILE A 34 -0.04 -5.20 -7.97
CA ILE A 34 1.28 -4.82 -8.50
C ILE A 34 2.02 -3.94 -7.50
N THR A 35 1.39 -2.86 -7.02
CA THR A 35 2.09 -1.81 -6.28
C THR A 35 2.44 -2.19 -4.84
N GLU A 36 1.73 -3.13 -4.21
CA GLU A 36 1.99 -3.57 -2.84
C GLU A 36 3.35 -4.28 -2.69
N TYR A 37 3.84 -4.93 -3.75
CA TYR A 37 5.13 -5.62 -3.73
C TYR A 37 6.31 -4.72 -4.15
N LEU A 38 6.02 -3.52 -4.65
CA LEU A 38 7.02 -2.54 -5.06
C LEU A 38 7.15 -1.44 -4.00
N PRO A 39 8.34 -0.85 -3.80
CA PRO A 39 8.53 0.27 -2.88
C PRO A 39 8.03 1.60 -3.49
N VAL A 40 6.76 1.64 -3.89
CA VAL A 40 6.13 2.75 -4.63
C VAL A 40 4.88 3.33 -3.94
N SER A 41 4.55 2.86 -2.73
CA SER A 41 3.34 3.22 -1.96
C SER A 41 2.03 2.87 -2.70
N SER A 42 1.49 1.69 -2.38
CA SER A 42 0.21 1.18 -2.89
C SER A 42 -0.97 2.10 -2.56
N THR A 43 -1.06 2.56 -1.31
CA THR A 43 -2.13 3.46 -0.84
C THR A 43 -2.22 4.74 -1.67
N GLY A 44 -1.08 5.34 -2.04
CA GLY A 44 -1.06 6.55 -2.88
C GLY A 44 -1.57 6.29 -4.30
N HIS A 45 -1.14 5.19 -4.91
CA HIS A 45 -1.61 4.80 -6.25
C HIS A 45 -3.10 4.48 -6.26
N LEU A 46 -3.61 3.86 -5.20
CA LEU A 46 -5.01 3.52 -5.08
C LEU A 46 -5.90 4.77 -4.92
N LEU A 47 -5.51 5.72 -4.07
CA LEU A 47 -6.18 7.02 -3.93
C LEU A 47 -6.20 7.81 -5.24
N LEU A 48 -5.07 7.83 -5.95
CA LEU A 48 -4.97 8.50 -7.25
C LEU A 48 -5.86 7.82 -8.30
N THR A 49 -5.87 6.48 -8.33
CA THR A 49 -6.70 5.70 -9.25
C THR A 49 -8.19 5.95 -8.98
N GLN A 50 -8.61 5.95 -7.70
CA GLN A 50 -9.98 6.27 -7.31
C GLN A 50 -10.40 7.67 -7.78
N HIS A 51 -9.53 8.66 -7.62
CA HIS A 51 -9.77 10.03 -8.07
C HIS A 51 -9.88 10.15 -9.59
N ILE A 52 -8.98 9.50 -10.34
CA ILE A 52 -9.01 9.48 -11.82
C ILE A 52 -10.29 8.81 -12.34
N MET A 53 -10.79 7.79 -11.63
CA MET A 53 -12.00 7.06 -11.98
C MET A 53 -13.30 7.75 -11.51
N GLY A 54 -13.23 8.90 -10.83
CA GLY A 54 -14.40 9.60 -10.29
C GLY A 54 -15.12 8.82 -9.17
N LEU A 55 -14.42 7.90 -8.50
CA LEU A 55 -15.01 7.11 -7.41
C LEU A 55 -15.21 7.95 -6.13
N ASP A 56 -14.59 9.12 -6.04
CA ASP A 56 -14.74 10.08 -4.95
C ASP A 56 -15.84 11.13 -5.17
N ASP A 57 -16.48 11.16 -6.35
CA ASP A 57 -17.55 12.13 -6.70
C ASP A 57 -18.84 11.95 -5.88
N SER A 58 -19.07 10.74 -5.36
CA SER A 58 -20.22 10.41 -4.52
C SER A 58 -19.78 9.79 -3.20
N PRO A 59 -20.30 10.22 -2.04
CA PRO A 59 -19.97 9.63 -0.74
C PRO A 59 -20.16 8.11 -0.70
N LYS A 60 -21.16 7.60 -1.43
CA LYS A 60 -21.47 6.17 -1.49
C LYS A 60 -20.41 5.38 -2.28
N ASN A 61 -19.95 5.92 -3.40
CA ASN A 61 -18.92 5.27 -4.22
C ASN A 61 -17.57 5.33 -3.51
N LYS A 62 -17.27 6.46 -2.85
CA LYS A 62 -16.05 6.63 -2.07
C LYS A 62 -15.96 5.60 -0.95
N GLN A 63 -17.03 5.45 -0.17
CA GLN A 63 -17.08 4.47 0.91
C GLN A 63 -16.92 3.03 0.39
N ALA A 64 -17.51 2.71 -0.76
CA ALA A 64 -17.37 1.40 -1.39
C ALA A 64 -15.93 1.15 -1.87
N ALA A 65 -15.30 2.13 -2.53
CA ALA A 65 -13.94 2.06 -3.00
C ALA A 65 -12.91 1.96 -1.86
N ASP A 66 -13.10 2.74 -0.78
CA ASP A 66 -12.26 2.69 0.43
C ASP A 66 -12.38 1.34 1.15
N SER A 67 -13.59 0.79 1.23
CA SER A 67 -13.80 -0.54 1.81
C SER A 67 -13.18 -1.63 0.95
N TYR A 68 -13.34 -1.53 -0.38
CA TYR A 68 -12.74 -2.45 -1.32
C TYR A 68 -11.21 -2.43 -1.26
N ALA A 69 -10.61 -1.24 -1.16
CA ALA A 69 -9.18 -1.03 -0.95
C ALA A 69 -8.62 -1.81 0.25
N ILE A 70 -9.32 -1.76 1.38
CA ILE A 70 -8.93 -2.51 2.58
C ILE A 70 -9.01 -4.03 2.33
N ILE A 71 -10.04 -4.50 1.62
CA ILE A 71 -10.24 -5.92 1.32
C ILE A 71 -9.13 -6.46 0.41
N ILE A 72 -8.79 -5.76 -0.67
CA ILE A 72 -7.76 -6.20 -1.62
C ILE A 72 -6.36 -6.22 -0.99
N GLN A 73 -6.08 -5.31 -0.06
CA GLN A 73 -4.83 -5.30 0.71
C GLN A 73 -4.70 -6.54 1.60
N ILE A 74 -5.81 -6.98 2.23
CA ILE A 74 -5.83 -8.27 2.94
C ILE A 74 -5.52 -9.43 1.98
N GLY A 75 -6.05 -9.37 0.74
CA GLY A 75 -5.70 -10.32 -0.32
C GLY A 75 -4.20 -10.36 -0.63
N ALA A 76 -3.55 -9.20 -0.72
CA ALA A 76 -2.11 -9.10 -0.94
C ALA A 76 -1.29 -9.68 0.23
N ILE A 77 -1.73 -9.44 1.48
CA ILE A 77 -1.12 -10.06 2.68
C ILE A 77 -1.26 -11.59 2.62
N LEU A 78 -2.44 -12.11 2.29
CA LEU A 78 -2.67 -13.56 2.16
C LEU A 78 -1.77 -14.19 1.10
N ALA A 79 -1.54 -13.51 -0.03
CA ALA A 79 -0.60 -13.95 -1.05
C ALA A 79 0.85 -14.04 -0.51
N VAL A 80 1.30 -13.09 0.32
CA VAL A 80 2.61 -13.16 0.99
C VAL A 80 2.67 -14.33 1.97
N LEU A 81 1.63 -14.54 2.79
CA LEU A 81 1.58 -15.67 3.72
C LEU A 81 1.63 -17.01 2.98
N GLY A 82 0.95 -17.12 1.84
CA GLY A 82 1.01 -18.28 0.96
C GLY A 82 2.41 -18.50 0.36
N MET A 83 3.03 -17.43 -0.15
CA MET A 83 4.40 -17.46 -0.69
C MET A 83 5.43 -17.89 0.35
N TYR A 84 5.32 -17.40 1.59
CA TYR A 84 6.22 -17.72 2.70
C TYR A 84 5.69 -18.85 3.61
N ARG A 85 4.78 -19.70 3.13
CA ARG A 85 4.12 -20.76 3.94
C ARG A 85 5.06 -21.60 4.81
N LYS A 86 6.28 -21.89 4.34
CA LYS A 86 7.27 -22.65 5.11
C LYS A 86 7.76 -21.87 6.34
N ARG A 87 8.08 -20.58 6.17
CA ARG A 87 8.50 -19.69 7.26
C ARG A 87 7.34 -19.42 8.23
N VAL A 88 6.12 -19.24 7.72
CA VAL A 88 4.93 -19.07 8.57
C VAL A 88 4.71 -20.31 9.44
N LYS A 89 4.76 -21.53 8.84
CA LYS A 89 4.68 -22.77 9.62
C LYS A 89 5.79 -22.87 10.67
N GLN A 90 7.00 -22.44 10.34
CA GLN A 90 8.12 -22.43 11.28
C GLN A 90 7.85 -21.49 12.47
N MET A 91 7.37 -20.28 12.21
CA MET A 91 6.95 -19.33 13.24
C MET A 91 5.83 -19.90 14.12
N CYS A 92 4.81 -20.52 13.53
CA CYS A 92 3.74 -21.19 14.27
C CYS A 92 4.28 -22.33 15.16
N SER A 93 5.14 -23.19 14.63
CA SER A 93 5.79 -24.24 15.42
C SER A 93 6.64 -23.69 16.56
N GLY A 94 7.28 -22.54 16.35
CA GLY A 94 8.03 -21.85 17.39
C GLY A 94 7.16 -21.30 18.51
N LEU A 95 5.99 -20.74 18.17
CA LEU A 95 4.99 -20.32 19.16
C LEU A 95 4.43 -21.48 19.98
N LEU A 96 4.37 -22.68 19.40
CA LEU A 96 3.98 -23.91 20.09
C LEU A 96 5.12 -24.54 20.91
N GLY A 97 6.28 -23.89 21.01
CA GLY A 97 7.45 -24.41 21.74
C GLY A 97 8.18 -25.56 21.03
N LYS A 98 7.82 -25.87 19.78
CA LYS A 98 8.42 -26.97 19.01
C LYS A 98 9.65 -26.55 18.20
N ASP A 99 9.86 -25.25 17.99
CA ASP A 99 11.02 -24.72 17.26
C ASP A 99 11.54 -23.41 17.85
N SER A 100 12.68 -23.46 18.55
CA SER A 100 13.35 -22.27 19.10
C SER A 100 13.74 -21.25 18.01
N LYS A 101 14.09 -21.71 16.79
CA LYS A 101 14.40 -20.81 15.67
C LYS A 101 13.15 -20.08 15.18
N GLY A 102 12.03 -20.77 15.12
CA GLY A 102 10.72 -20.18 14.79
C GLY A 102 10.30 -19.10 15.78
N LEU A 103 10.53 -19.32 17.08
CA LEU A 103 10.23 -18.35 18.12
C LEU A 103 11.10 -17.09 17.98
N GLY A 104 12.38 -17.25 17.68
CA GLY A 104 13.28 -16.13 17.39
C GLY A 104 12.84 -15.30 16.19
N MET A 105 12.31 -15.93 15.12
CA MET A 105 11.76 -15.20 13.98
C MET A 105 10.54 -14.36 14.36
N VAL A 106 9.64 -14.89 15.20
CA VAL A 106 8.48 -14.14 15.69
C VAL A 106 8.94 -12.96 16.54
N PHE A 107 9.91 -13.17 17.44
CA PHE A 107 10.42 -12.08 18.27
C PHE A 107 11.05 -10.97 17.44
N ASN A 108 11.87 -11.33 16.44
CA ASN A 108 12.47 -10.37 15.52
C ASN A 108 11.42 -9.60 14.71
N LEU A 109 10.36 -10.30 14.26
CA LEU A 109 9.25 -9.67 13.56
C LEU A 109 8.52 -8.67 14.46
N LEU A 110 8.20 -9.06 15.69
CA LEU A 110 7.54 -8.19 16.67
C LEU A 110 8.42 -6.99 17.01
N LEU A 111 9.72 -7.18 17.21
CA LEU A 111 10.66 -6.11 17.50
C LEU A 111 10.76 -5.11 16.34
N GLY A 112 10.75 -5.58 15.10
CA GLY A 112 10.73 -4.72 13.91
C GLY A 112 9.40 -4.01 13.70
N PHE A 113 8.27 -4.66 14.03
CA PHE A 113 6.94 -4.09 13.90
C PHE A 113 6.60 -3.10 15.02
N PHE A 114 7.16 -3.28 16.22
CA PHE A 114 6.78 -2.54 17.42
C PHE A 114 6.89 -1.00 17.25
N PRO A 115 7.98 -0.42 16.72
CA PRO A 115 8.06 1.03 16.50
C PRO A 115 6.99 1.54 15.55
N ALA A 116 6.70 0.80 14.48
CA ALA A 116 5.66 1.15 13.51
C ALA A 116 4.27 1.07 14.12
N ALA A 117 3.98 0.03 14.91
CA ALA A 117 2.70 -0.17 15.58
C ALA A 117 2.42 0.94 16.61
N VAL A 118 3.41 1.28 17.44
CA VAL A 118 3.31 2.38 18.42
C VAL A 118 3.08 3.70 17.70
N THR A 119 3.86 4.00 16.67
CA THR A 119 3.69 5.23 15.88
C THR A 119 2.31 5.30 15.24
N GLY A 120 1.83 4.21 14.65
CA GLY A 120 0.50 4.13 14.05
C GLY A 120 -0.64 4.31 15.05
N LEU A 121 -0.50 3.77 16.27
CA LEU A 121 -1.50 3.89 17.32
C LEU A 121 -1.69 5.34 17.79
N PHE A 122 -0.59 6.08 17.98
CA PHE A 122 -0.64 7.46 18.49
C PHE A 122 -0.87 8.50 17.39
N PHE A 123 -0.32 8.30 16.19
CA PHE A 123 -0.30 9.30 15.13
C PHE A 123 -1.16 8.95 13.91
N GLY A 124 -1.86 7.81 13.91
CA GLY A 124 -2.58 7.30 12.73
C GLY A 124 -3.58 8.29 12.13
N ASN A 125 -4.35 9.01 12.97
CA ASN A 125 -5.30 10.01 12.49
C ASN A 125 -4.62 11.23 11.87
N ILE A 126 -3.50 11.69 12.44
CA ILE A 126 -2.71 12.81 11.92
C ILE A 126 -2.11 12.40 10.57
N ILE A 127 -1.53 11.20 10.49
CA ILE A 127 -0.95 10.68 9.25
C ILE A 127 -2.03 10.62 8.15
N LYS A 128 -3.20 10.05 8.44
CA LYS A 128 -4.29 9.98 7.45
C LYS A 128 -4.73 11.36 6.98
N THR A 129 -4.93 12.31 7.89
CA THR A 129 -5.43 13.65 7.53
C THR A 129 -4.42 14.46 6.73
N TYR A 130 -3.12 14.40 7.06
CA TYR A 130 -2.11 15.26 6.45
C TYR A 130 -1.32 14.60 5.32
N LEU A 131 -1.16 13.27 5.31
CA LEU A 131 -0.34 12.57 4.31
C LEU A 131 -1.17 11.86 3.23
N PHE A 132 -2.46 11.59 3.43
CA PHE A 132 -3.27 10.88 2.42
C PHE A 132 -4.04 11.84 1.48
N GLY A 133 -3.46 13.02 1.22
CA GLY A 133 -3.86 13.89 0.12
C GLY A 133 -3.00 13.67 -1.12
N VAL A 134 -3.53 13.97 -2.30
CA VAL A 134 -2.81 13.81 -3.59
C VAL A 134 -1.46 14.54 -3.58
N TRP A 135 -1.44 15.78 -3.11
CA TRP A 135 -0.22 16.60 -3.06
C TRP A 135 0.85 16.06 -2.08
N PRO A 136 0.52 15.76 -0.80
CA PRO A 136 1.43 15.08 0.11
C PRO A 136 2.00 13.76 -0.43
N VAL A 137 1.17 12.94 -1.09
CA VAL A 137 1.61 11.66 -1.68
C VAL A 137 2.67 11.90 -2.75
N VAL A 138 2.44 12.83 -3.67
CA VAL A 138 3.39 13.18 -4.74
C VAL A 138 4.70 13.72 -4.14
N ALA A 139 4.62 14.58 -3.13
CA ALA A 139 5.81 15.10 -2.44
C ALA A 139 6.59 13.98 -1.75
N GLY A 140 5.89 13.05 -1.10
CA GLY A 140 6.48 11.86 -0.47
C GLY A 140 7.20 10.96 -1.47
N TRP A 141 6.64 10.75 -2.67
CA TRP A 141 7.30 10.01 -3.75
C TRP A 141 8.57 10.68 -4.24
N LEU A 142 8.55 12.00 -4.44
CA LEU A 142 9.74 12.75 -4.87
C LEU A 142 10.85 12.66 -3.81
N ILE A 143 10.51 12.92 -2.55
CA ILE A 143 11.47 12.86 -1.43
C ILE A 143 12.00 11.44 -1.27
N GLY A 144 11.13 10.43 -1.28
CA GLY A 144 11.51 9.02 -1.17
C GLY A 144 12.44 8.59 -2.31
N GLY A 145 12.14 9.00 -3.55
CA GLY A 145 12.98 8.75 -4.72
C GLY A 145 14.35 9.40 -4.61
N ILE A 146 14.41 10.65 -4.14
CA ILE A 146 15.68 11.37 -3.89
C ILE A 146 16.49 10.67 -2.79
N ILE A 147 15.87 10.30 -1.68
CA ILE A 147 16.54 9.59 -0.58
C ILE A 147 17.14 8.28 -1.08
N ILE A 148 16.37 7.47 -1.80
CA ILE A 148 16.86 6.20 -2.38
C ILE A 148 17.99 6.44 -3.37
N PHE A 149 17.94 7.52 -4.15
CA PHE A 149 18.98 7.90 -5.10
C PHE A 149 20.30 8.28 -4.39
N PHE A 150 20.22 9.01 -3.28
CA PHE A 150 21.39 9.50 -2.55
C PHE A 150 21.93 8.53 -1.49
N ILE A 151 21.19 7.49 -1.09
CA ILE A 151 21.71 6.45 -0.19
C ILE A 151 22.82 5.67 -0.93
N PRO A 152 24.08 5.72 -0.46
CA PRO A 152 25.13 4.90 -1.03
C PRO A 152 24.78 3.43 -0.80
N ARG A 153 24.77 2.63 -1.87
CA ARG A 153 24.64 1.17 -1.77
C ARG A 153 25.87 0.59 -1.08
N ALA A 154 25.92 0.65 0.24
CA ALA A 154 26.93 -0.03 1.03
C ALA A 154 26.62 -1.55 1.05
N ARG A 155 26.84 -2.20 -0.09
CA ARG A 155 26.99 -3.66 -0.12
C ARG A 155 28.38 -3.99 0.42
N LYS A 156 28.50 -4.09 1.75
CA LYS A 156 29.60 -4.88 2.33
C LYS A 156 29.23 -6.35 2.12
N GLY A 157 29.73 -6.92 1.02
CA GLY A 157 29.86 -8.36 0.91
C GLY A 157 30.73 -8.82 2.07
N THR A 158 30.13 -9.55 3.00
CA THR A 158 30.88 -10.31 4.00
C THR A 158 31.72 -11.34 3.25
N SER A 159 32.99 -11.00 2.99
CA SER A 159 34.04 -11.96 2.68
C SER A 159 34.14 -12.90 3.87
N ILE A 160 33.56 -14.10 3.73
CA ILE A 160 33.83 -15.22 4.62
C ILE A 160 35.23 -15.71 4.23
N SER A 161 36.26 -15.34 5.00
CA SER A 161 37.56 -16.00 4.90
C SER A 161 37.57 -17.21 5.84
N SER A 162 37.98 -18.34 5.27
CA SER A 162 38.20 -19.66 5.84
C SER A 162 39.08 -19.70 7.08
#